data_AF-A0A536A6C6-F1
#
_entry.id   AF-A0A536A6C6-F1
#
_cell.length_a   1.000
_cell.length_b   1.000
_cell.length_c   1.000
_cell.angle_alpha   90.00
_cell.angle_beta   90.00
_cell.angle_gamma   90.00
#
_symmetry.space_group_name_H-M   'P 1'
#
loop_
_entity.id
_entity.type
_entity.pdbx_description
1 polymer ?
#
loop_
_entity_poly.entity_id
_entity_poly.type
_entity_poly.pdbx_seq_one_letter_code
_entity_poly.pdbx_strand_id
1 'polypeptide(L)'
;QSYLHIPTIIEVATYAGAEAIHPGYGFLSENATFVDACTAAGLIFVGPAAEAQRAMGEKTAARRTAQAAGVPIVPGAMTEEGDDAAFVTTAEQLGYPILLKAAAGGGGKGIRFVRDPRDLLSSLRTARSEARSAFGDGRVYMEKAVSPAHHIEVQFIADTYGNVVHLGERECSIQRRHQKLIEEAPSPLLDDELRERITSSAVRLVRAIQYVNAGTVEFLLGPERNFYFLEVNARIQVEHPVTEWCTGIDLVQEQFRVAAGLPLSFTQQDVRFRGAAIECRISAEDPENRFLPATGSVQALQEPSGLGVRVDSSLYPGQQVPLFYDPLLSKLIVWGRDRSQAIARMRRALAEYQVVGVRTTLPFARWLMQQPRFITGDLSTDFVAEEWDTRDGEAASAVALDSDLAGESEMAPGIDQVAALVGGLLANEHIEAEKLRRRPVAEANGTMSRWREAGRREALR
;
A
#
# COMPACT_ATOMS: atom_id res chain seq x y z
N GLN A 1 11.22 -13.24 10.61
CA GLN A 1 12.31 -12.90 11.55
C GLN A 1 13.60 -12.50 10.82
N SER A 2 14.01 -13.18 9.75
CA SER A 2 15.26 -12.88 9.03
C SER A 2 15.39 -11.41 8.54
N TYR A 3 14.37 -10.86 7.86
CA TYR A 3 14.39 -9.46 7.37
C TYR A 3 14.24 -8.38 8.44
N LEU A 4 14.17 -8.77 9.73
CA LEU A 4 14.13 -7.85 10.86
C LEU A 4 15.41 -7.91 11.70
N HIS A 5 16.38 -8.76 11.31
CA HIS A 5 17.59 -8.97 12.07
C HIS A 5 18.69 -7.98 11.65
N ILE A 6 18.68 -6.81 12.30
CA ILE A 6 19.60 -5.69 12.03
C ILE A 6 21.08 -6.13 11.95
N PRO A 7 21.64 -6.91 12.92
CA PRO A 7 23.06 -7.25 12.88
C PRO A 7 23.47 -8.01 11.62
N THR A 8 22.64 -8.95 11.15
CA THR A 8 22.91 -9.72 9.94
C THR A 8 22.84 -8.87 8.69
N ILE A 9 21.90 -7.92 8.62
CA ILE A 9 21.78 -7.04 7.46
C ILE A 9 23.03 -6.14 7.34
N ILE A 10 23.50 -5.58 8.46
CA ILE A 10 24.72 -4.76 8.52
C ILE A 10 25.96 -5.59 8.16
N GLU A 11 26.07 -6.81 8.69
CA GLU A 11 27.17 -7.73 8.38
C GLU A 11 27.26 -8.02 6.88
N VAL A 12 26.12 -8.37 6.24
CA VAL A 12 26.07 -8.65 4.79
C VAL A 12 26.41 -7.41 3.98
N ALA A 13 25.88 -6.23 4.32
CA ALA A 13 26.20 -4.99 3.63
C ALA A 13 27.70 -4.66 3.70
N THR A 14 28.30 -4.83 4.88
CA THR A 14 29.73 -4.61 5.11
C THR A 14 30.57 -5.61 4.31
N TYR A 15 30.23 -6.90 4.36
CA TYR A 15 30.92 -7.96 3.61
C TYR A 15 30.85 -7.75 2.10
N ALA A 16 29.72 -7.26 1.60
CA ALA A 16 29.52 -6.97 0.19
C ALA A 16 30.22 -5.68 -0.28
N GLY A 17 30.76 -4.87 0.64
CA GLY A 17 31.31 -3.54 0.31
C GLY A 17 30.24 -2.55 -0.16
N ALA A 18 29.00 -2.71 0.31
CA ALA A 18 27.93 -1.78 -0.01
C ALA A 18 28.17 -0.42 0.66
N GLU A 19 27.83 0.67 -0.03
CA GLU A 19 27.94 2.03 0.50
C GLU A 19 26.61 2.54 1.09
N ALA A 20 25.49 1.93 0.70
CA ALA A 20 24.16 2.36 1.08
C ALA A 20 23.20 1.18 1.25
N ILE A 21 22.17 1.36 2.07
CA ILE A 21 21.03 0.46 2.21
C ILE A 21 19.76 1.22 1.87
N HIS A 22 19.02 0.73 0.87
CA HIS A 22 17.65 1.15 0.61
C HIS A 22 16.69 0.19 1.32
N PRO A 23 15.89 0.65 2.30
CA PRO A 23 15.06 -0.25 3.09
C PRO A 23 13.75 -0.63 2.39
N GLY A 24 13.40 0.04 1.29
CA GLY A 24 12.13 -0.14 0.61
C GLY A 24 10.98 0.37 1.48
N TYR A 25 9.97 -0.47 1.68
CA TYR A 25 8.84 -0.22 2.57
C TYR A 25 8.56 -1.44 3.45
N GLY A 26 7.91 -1.21 4.60
CA GLY A 26 7.73 -2.24 5.63
C GLY A 26 9.06 -2.64 6.30
N PHE A 27 9.06 -3.75 7.03
CA PHE A 27 10.23 -4.26 7.75
C PHE A 27 10.94 -3.19 8.62
N LEU A 28 12.15 -2.78 8.24
CA LEU A 28 12.99 -1.85 8.99
C LEU A 28 13.02 -0.43 8.38
N SER A 29 12.17 -0.15 7.38
CA SER A 29 12.14 1.15 6.69
C SER A 29 11.78 2.33 7.60
N GLU A 30 11.03 2.09 8.67
CA GLU A 30 10.65 3.09 9.69
C GLU A 30 11.20 2.69 11.07
N ASN A 31 12.41 2.12 11.10
CA ASN A 31 13.09 1.71 12.33
C ASN A 31 14.32 2.58 12.61
N ALA A 32 14.18 3.54 13.54
CA ALA A 32 15.25 4.47 13.89
C ALA A 32 16.53 3.76 14.38
N THR A 33 16.41 2.63 15.10
CA THR A 33 17.56 1.83 15.54
C THR A 33 18.34 1.24 14.35
N PHE A 34 17.65 0.90 13.26
CA PHE A 34 18.30 0.44 12.04
C PHE A 34 19.05 1.57 11.33
N VAL A 35 18.49 2.79 11.32
CA VAL A 35 19.17 3.99 10.80
C VAL A 35 20.46 4.28 11.61
N ASP A 36 20.37 4.22 12.94
CA ASP A 36 21.53 4.38 13.83
C ASP A 36 22.60 3.31 13.53
N ALA A 37 22.19 2.06 13.32
CA ALA A 37 23.09 0.96 13.01
C ALA A 37 23.78 1.11 11.65
N CYS A 38 23.05 1.58 10.62
CA CYS A 38 23.64 1.92 9.33
C CYS A 38 24.72 3.01 9.50
N THR A 39 24.37 4.08 10.21
CA THR A 39 25.28 5.21 10.46
C THR A 39 26.54 4.77 11.21
N ALA A 40 26.40 3.94 12.26
CA ALA A 40 27.52 3.41 13.02
C ALA A 40 28.44 2.50 12.19
N ALA A 41 27.91 1.83 11.17
CA ALA A 41 28.66 1.00 10.24
C ALA A 41 29.25 1.79 9.05
N GLY A 42 29.02 3.11 8.97
CA GLY A 42 29.47 3.93 7.84
C GLY A 42 28.65 3.73 6.55
N LEU A 43 27.43 3.18 6.66
CA LEU A 43 26.51 2.96 5.55
C LEU A 43 25.52 4.11 5.43
N ILE A 44 25.26 4.56 4.21
CA ILE A 44 24.21 5.53 3.91
C ILE A 44 22.84 4.84 4.01
N PHE A 45 21.98 5.31 4.91
CA PHE A 45 20.58 4.91 4.90
C PHE A 45 19.80 5.75 3.86
N VAL A 46 19.20 5.12 2.87
CA VAL A 46 18.41 5.81 1.84
C VAL A 46 17.01 6.12 2.37
N GLY A 47 16.91 7.20 3.14
CA GLY A 47 15.69 7.62 3.83
C GLY A 47 15.96 8.78 4.79
N PRO A 48 14.98 9.15 5.63
CA PRO A 48 15.16 10.20 6.63
C PRO A 48 16.07 9.76 7.78
N ALA A 49 16.62 10.73 8.50
CA ALA A 49 17.43 10.50 9.69
C ALA A 49 16.61 9.85 10.84
N ALA A 50 17.32 9.21 11.78
CA ALA A 50 16.70 8.52 12.92
C ALA A 50 15.84 9.46 13.78
N GLU A 51 16.27 10.71 13.97
CA GLU A 51 15.53 11.74 14.70
C GLU A 51 14.17 12.02 14.05
N ALA A 52 14.13 12.16 12.73
CA ALA A 52 12.89 12.38 11.98
C ALA A 52 11.96 11.17 12.07
N GLN A 53 12.49 9.94 11.98
CA GLN A 53 11.69 8.73 12.17
C GLN A 53 11.11 8.64 13.59
N ARG A 54 11.88 8.98 14.64
CA ARG A 54 11.38 9.00 16.02
C ARG A 54 10.30 10.07 16.22
N ALA A 55 10.49 11.25 15.63
CA ALA A 55 9.52 12.35 15.74
C ALA A 55 8.16 11.97 15.12
N MET A 56 8.16 11.24 14.01
CA MET A 56 6.95 10.89 13.26
C MET A 56 6.36 9.52 13.62
N GLY A 57 7.14 8.60 14.17
CA GLY A 57 6.66 7.25 14.52
C GLY A 57 5.73 7.19 15.73
N GLU A 58 5.76 8.21 16.61
CA GLU A 58 4.90 8.27 17.79
C GLU A 58 3.70 9.19 17.50
N LYS A 59 2.49 8.61 17.39
CA LYS A 59 1.29 9.31 16.91
C LYS A 59 0.97 10.60 17.67
N THR A 60 1.17 10.66 18.98
CA THR A 60 0.86 11.88 19.75
C THR A 60 1.92 12.96 19.54
N ALA A 61 3.20 12.59 19.40
CA ALA A 61 4.27 13.51 19.01
C ALA A 61 4.09 14.03 17.58
N ALA A 62 3.75 13.15 16.63
CA ALA A 62 3.47 13.51 15.25
C ALA A 62 2.31 14.53 15.16
N ARG A 63 1.21 14.30 15.88
CA ARG A 63 0.07 15.24 15.91
C ARG A 63 0.41 16.57 16.57
N ARG A 64 1.18 16.58 17.67
CA ARG A 64 1.68 17.83 18.29
C ARG A 64 2.54 18.62 17.32
N THR A 65 3.37 17.93 16.55
CA THR A 65 4.24 18.54 15.54
C THR A 65 3.42 19.10 14.37
N ALA A 66 2.43 18.35 13.88
CA ALA A 66 1.47 18.80 12.88
C ALA A 66 0.71 20.06 13.34
N GLN A 67 0.21 20.06 14.58
CA GLN A 67 -0.48 21.21 15.16
C GLN A 67 0.44 22.43 15.26
N ALA A 68 1.68 22.26 15.75
CA ALA A 68 2.67 23.33 15.82
C ALA A 68 3.06 23.89 14.44
N ALA A 69 3.02 23.05 13.40
CA ALA A 69 3.24 23.44 12.01
C ALA A 69 1.99 24.06 11.33
N GLY A 70 0.89 24.25 12.06
CA GLY A 70 -0.36 24.79 11.53
C GLY A 70 -1.02 23.85 10.51
N VAL A 71 -0.85 22.54 10.67
CA VAL A 71 -1.58 21.52 9.91
C VAL A 71 -2.83 21.14 10.69
N PRO A 72 -4.02 21.13 10.05
CA PRO A 72 -5.25 20.70 10.70
C PRO A 72 -5.11 19.28 11.27
N ILE A 73 -5.50 19.08 12.53
CA ILE A 73 -5.57 17.77 13.17
C ILE A 73 -7.03 17.46 13.53
N VAL A 74 -7.38 16.17 13.61
CA VAL A 74 -8.74 15.78 14.02
C VAL A 74 -9.03 16.37 15.40
N PRO A 75 -10.16 17.07 15.60
CA PRO A 75 -10.56 17.58 16.92
C PRO A 75 -10.66 16.45 17.93
N GLY A 76 -10.06 16.61 19.10
CA GLY A 76 -10.04 15.57 20.13
C GLY A 76 -9.00 15.84 21.21
N ALA A 77 -9.05 15.07 22.29
CA ALA A 77 -8.01 15.13 23.29
C ALA A 77 -6.72 14.48 22.75
N MET A 78 -5.60 15.14 23.02
CA MET A 78 -4.26 14.67 22.63
C MET A 78 -3.62 13.77 23.70
N THR A 79 -4.25 13.66 24.86
CA THR A 79 -3.83 12.88 26.03
C THR A 79 -5.04 12.24 26.69
N GLU A 80 -4.80 11.31 27.61
CA GLU A 80 -5.85 10.68 28.41
C GLU A 80 -6.80 11.72 29.02
N GLU A 81 -8.08 11.54 28.73
CA GLU A 81 -9.17 12.26 29.39
C GLU A 81 -9.40 11.60 30.75
N GLY A 82 -9.69 12.38 31.79
CA GLY A 82 -9.66 11.94 33.19
C GLY A 82 -10.63 10.79 33.54
N ASP A 83 -11.62 11.09 34.37
CA ASP A 83 -12.62 10.08 34.75
C ASP A 83 -13.71 9.93 33.68
N ASP A 84 -14.61 8.98 33.88
CA ASP A 84 -15.71 8.71 32.95
C ASP A 84 -16.60 9.96 32.72
N ALA A 85 -16.70 10.89 33.69
CA ALA A 85 -17.46 12.13 33.55
C ALA A 85 -16.76 13.14 32.61
N ALA A 86 -15.43 13.20 32.64
CA ALA A 86 -14.64 13.98 31.69
C ALA A 86 -14.87 13.49 30.25
N PHE A 87 -14.89 12.17 30.03
CA PHE A 87 -15.19 11.59 28.70
C PHE A 87 -16.58 11.97 28.19
N VAL A 88 -17.60 11.93 29.05
CA VAL A 88 -18.97 12.33 28.66
C VAL A 88 -18.99 13.80 28.24
N THR A 89 -18.38 14.67 29.03
CA THR A 89 -18.33 16.12 28.75
C THR A 89 -17.62 16.41 27.42
N THR A 90 -16.47 15.77 27.18
CA THR A 90 -15.72 15.96 25.93
C THR A 90 -16.50 15.40 24.73
N ALA A 91 -17.23 14.30 24.89
CA ALA A 91 -18.00 13.70 23.81
C ALA A 91 -19.18 14.59 23.40
N GLU A 92 -19.82 15.24 24.36
CA GLU A 92 -20.87 16.24 24.11
C GLU A 92 -20.31 17.48 23.40
N GLN A 93 -19.10 17.92 23.75
CA GLN A 93 -18.43 19.06 23.10
C GLN A 93 -17.98 18.75 21.66
N LEU A 94 -17.43 17.55 21.41
CA LEU A 94 -17.02 17.11 20.08
C LEU A 94 -18.23 16.78 19.19
N GLY A 95 -19.32 16.33 19.80
CA GLY A 95 -20.49 15.80 19.14
C GLY A 95 -20.26 14.41 18.53
N TYR A 96 -21.31 13.59 18.46
CA TYR A 96 -21.26 12.26 17.87
C TYR A 96 -21.35 12.29 16.33
N PRO A 97 -20.83 11.27 15.61
CA PRO A 97 -20.05 10.14 16.12
C PRO A 97 -18.63 10.54 16.54
N ILE A 98 -18.05 9.74 17.45
CA ILE A 98 -16.68 9.89 17.99
C ILE A 98 -15.90 8.59 17.80
N LEU A 99 -14.58 8.68 17.96
CA LEU A 99 -13.66 7.56 17.92
C LEU A 99 -12.84 7.52 19.22
N LEU A 100 -12.91 6.42 19.94
CA LEU A 100 -12.02 6.14 21.08
C LEU A 100 -10.78 5.42 20.56
N LYS A 101 -9.60 5.86 20.98
CA LYS A 101 -8.30 5.29 20.57
C LYS A 101 -7.41 5.03 21.78
N ALA A 102 -6.72 3.90 21.78
CA ALA A 102 -5.67 3.60 22.75
C ALA A 102 -4.45 4.53 22.56
N ALA A 103 -3.91 5.09 23.64
CA ALA A 103 -2.77 6.01 23.61
C ALA A 103 -1.48 5.34 23.10
N ALA A 104 -1.24 4.09 23.51
CA ALA A 104 -0.09 3.29 23.08
C ALA A 104 -0.37 2.40 21.85
N GLY A 105 -1.51 2.59 21.18
CA GLY A 105 -2.02 1.64 20.18
C GLY A 105 -1.58 1.88 18.73
N GLY A 106 -1.22 0.79 18.05
CA GLY A 106 -0.97 0.70 16.60
C GLY A 106 -1.76 -0.45 15.95
N GLY A 107 -1.98 -0.38 14.63
CA GLY A 107 -2.57 -1.49 13.86
C GLY A 107 -4.04 -1.79 14.12
N GLY A 108 -4.87 -0.78 14.39
CA GLY A 108 -6.34 -0.92 14.48
C GLY A 108 -6.89 -1.52 15.79
N LYS A 109 -6.02 -2.00 16.70
CA LYS A 109 -6.45 -2.55 18.00
C LYS A 109 -6.70 -1.44 19.01
N GLY A 110 -7.78 -1.56 19.80
CA GLY A 110 -8.17 -0.55 20.79
C GLY A 110 -8.80 0.71 20.17
N ILE A 111 -9.41 0.58 18.98
CA ILE A 111 -10.21 1.63 18.34
C ILE A 111 -11.69 1.28 18.48
N ARG A 112 -12.53 2.24 18.87
CA ARG A 112 -13.99 2.06 18.99
C ARG A 112 -14.75 3.25 18.43
N PHE A 113 -15.63 2.97 17.47
CA PHE A 113 -16.53 3.96 16.89
C PHE A 113 -17.81 4.04 17.73
N VAL A 114 -18.15 5.22 18.23
CA VAL A 114 -19.35 5.43 19.06
C VAL A 114 -20.28 6.39 18.33
N ARG A 115 -21.46 5.90 17.97
CA ARG A 115 -22.51 6.68 17.27
C ARG A 115 -23.47 7.36 18.23
N ASP A 116 -23.78 6.70 19.33
CA ASP A 116 -24.82 7.10 20.27
C ASP A 116 -24.21 7.37 21.66
N PRO A 117 -24.63 8.44 22.35
CA PRO A 117 -24.18 8.72 23.71
C PRO A 117 -24.32 7.54 24.69
N ARG A 118 -25.36 6.71 24.52
CA ARG A 118 -25.63 5.54 25.39
C ARG A 118 -24.54 4.48 25.32
N ASP A 119 -23.80 4.44 24.22
CA ASP A 119 -22.76 3.44 23.97
C ASP A 119 -21.37 3.90 24.44
N LEU A 120 -21.21 5.15 24.89
CA LEU A 120 -19.90 5.71 25.23
C LEU A 120 -19.21 4.93 26.36
N LEU A 121 -19.88 4.77 27.52
CA LEU A 121 -19.24 4.19 28.70
C LEU A 121 -18.95 2.69 28.55
N SER A 122 -19.82 1.95 27.84
CA SER A 122 -19.56 0.54 27.53
C SER A 122 -18.38 0.40 26.55
N SER A 123 -18.32 1.26 25.53
CA SER A 123 -17.23 1.30 24.56
C SER A 123 -15.90 1.70 25.21
N LEU A 124 -15.91 2.67 26.12
CA LEU A 124 -14.72 3.11 26.86
C LEU A 124 -14.14 2.00 27.73
N ARG A 125 -14.97 1.31 28.51
CA ARG A 125 -14.51 0.16 29.32
C ARG A 125 -13.88 -0.92 28.46
N THR A 126 -14.50 -1.21 27.31
CA THR A 126 -13.99 -2.18 26.34
C THR A 126 -12.65 -1.75 25.77
N ALA A 127 -12.55 -0.50 25.30
CA ALA A 127 -11.32 0.07 24.74
C ALA A 127 -10.16 0.05 25.76
N ARG A 128 -10.40 0.45 27.01
CA ARG A 128 -9.39 0.42 28.09
C ARG A 128 -8.90 -1.01 28.38
N SER A 129 -9.82 -1.99 28.39
CA SER A 129 -9.49 -3.40 28.61
C SER A 129 -8.65 -3.97 27.47
N GLU A 130 -9.03 -3.70 26.21
CA GLU A 130 -8.26 -4.12 25.04
C GLU A 130 -6.87 -3.47 25.01
N ALA A 131 -6.80 -2.17 25.26
CA ALA A 131 -5.54 -1.43 25.29
C ALA A 131 -4.58 -2.03 26.32
N ARG A 132 -5.06 -2.28 27.54
CA ARG A 132 -4.27 -2.90 28.60
C ARG A 132 -3.81 -4.31 28.24
N SER A 133 -4.69 -5.13 27.67
CA SER A 133 -4.35 -6.50 27.29
C SER A 133 -3.37 -6.56 26.11
N ALA A 134 -3.47 -5.64 25.16
CA ALA A 134 -2.66 -5.67 23.94
C ALA A 134 -1.32 -4.94 24.09
N PHE A 135 -1.28 -3.85 24.87
CA PHE A 135 -0.15 -2.92 24.93
C PHE A 135 0.39 -2.69 26.34
N GLY A 136 -0.20 -3.29 27.37
CA GLY A 136 0.17 -3.06 28.78
C GLY A 136 -0.22 -1.67 29.31
N ASP A 137 -0.83 -0.84 28.47
CA ASP A 137 -1.24 0.54 28.76
C ASP A 137 -2.75 0.69 28.51
N GLY A 138 -3.51 0.99 29.55
CA GLY A 138 -4.97 1.11 29.49
C GLY A 138 -5.47 2.50 29.10
N ARG A 139 -4.58 3.46 28.82
CA ARG A 139 -4.96 4.84 28.53
C ARG A 139 -5.66 4.94 27.18
N VAL A 140 -6.78 5.65 27.17
CA VAL A 140 -7.62 5.90 25.99
C VAL A 140 -7.82 7.41 25.88
N TYR A 141 -7.93 7.90 24.65
CA TYR A 141 -8.31 9.27 24.34
C TYR A 141 -9.41 9.25 23.27
N MET A 142 -10.10 10.37 23.08
CA MET A 142 -11.20 10.49 22.13
C MET A 142 -10.90 11.53 21.06
N GLU A 143 -11.40 11.25 19.86
CA GLU A 143 -11.42 12.18 18.75
C GLU A 143 -12.79 12.21 18.09
N LYS A 144 -13.04 13.26 17.31
CA LYS A 144 -14.15 13.30 16.37
C LYS A 144 -13.97 12.18 15.33
N ALA A 145 -15.03 11.42 15.07
CA ALA A 145 -15.01 10.49 13.96
C ALA A 145 -15.23 11.26 12.64
N VAL A 146 -14.29 11.13 11.71
CA VAL A 146 -14.44 11.60 10.33
C VAL A 146 -15.10 10.47 9.55
N SER A 147 -16.38 10.62 9.19
CA SER A 147 -17.14 9.59 8.46
C SER A 147 -18.32 10.23 7.70
N PRO A 148 -18.60 9.84 6.44
CA PRO A 148 -17.68 9.09 5.59
C PRO A 148 -16.38 9.88 5.39
N ALA A 149 -15.25 9.18 5.35
CA ALA A 149 -13.95 9.79 5.13
C ALA A 149 -13.40 9.37 3.77
N HIS A 150 -12.59 10.25 3.20
CA HIS A 150 -11.68 9.89 2.12
C HIS A 150 -10.25 9.89 2.67
N HIS A 151 -9.44 8.93 2.23
CA HIS A 151 -8.02 8.89 2.53
C HIS A 151 -7.29 9.60 1.40
N ILE A 152 -6.75 10.79 1.69
CA ILE A 152 -5.96 11.59 0.75
C ILE A 152 -4.55 11.70 1.31
N GLU A 153 -3.56 11.52 0.46
CA GLU A 153 -2.17 11.62 0.89
C GLU A 153 -1.33 12.43 -0.07
N VAL A 154 -0.32 13.13 0.44
CA VAL A 154 0.55 14.02 -0.34
C VAL A 154 1.95 13.46 -0.39
N GLN A 155 2.42 13.15 -1.60
CA GLN A 155 3.80 12.78 -1.84
C GLN A 155 4.70 14.00 -1.70
N PHE A 156 5.84 13.83 -1.03
CA PHE A 156 6.90 14.82 -1.05
C PHE A 156 8.28 14.17 -1.15
N ILE A 157 9.27 14.99 -1.50
CA ILE A 157 10.69 14.68 -1.37
C ILE A 157 11.45 15.93 -0.94
N ALA A 158 12.45 15.75 -0.08
CA ALA A 158 13.29 16.82 0.42
C ALA A 158 14.77 16.45 0.31
N ASP A 159 15.64 17.45 0.07
CA ASP A 159 17.10 17.27 0.07
C ASP A 159 17.78 17.92 1.28
N THR A 160 19.09 17.69 1.39
CA THR A 160 19.92 18.27 2.45
C THR A 160 20.25 19.75 2.26
N TYR A 161 19.80 20.36 1.15
CA TYR A 161 19.98 21.78 0.82
C TYR A 161 18.77 22.63 1.24
N GLY A 162 17.75 22.00 1.85
CA GLY A 162 16.53 22.66 2.31
C GLY A 162 15.43 22.75 1.26
N ASN A 163 15.62 22.13 0.09
CA ASN A 163 14.55 22.04 -0.90
C ASN A 163 13.53 21.01 -0.44
N VAL A 164 12.25 21.38 -0.52
CA VAL A 164 11.10 20.50 -0.24
C VAL A 164 10.11 20.69 -1.35
N VAL A 165 9.79 19.61 -2.07
CA VAL A 165 8.88 19.61 -3.21
C VAL A 165 7.79 18.58 -2.98
N HIS A 166 6.52 18.97 -3.16
CA HIS A 166 5.42 18.01 -3.22
C HIS A 166 5.23 17.53 -4.66
N LEU A 167 4.91 16.25 -4.82
CA LEU A 167 4.52 15.65 -6.09
C LEU A 167 3.00 15.43 -6.16
N GLY A 168 2.27 16.30 -5.44
CA GLY A 168 0.81 16.36 -5.30
C GLY A 168 0.22 15.17 -4.57
N GLU A 169 -1.06 14.89 -4.80
CA GLU A 169 -1.85 13.97 -3.98
C GLU A 169 -2.20 12.64 -4.66
N ARG A 170 -2.52 11.67 -3.81
CA ARG A 170 -3.16 10.40 -4.16
C ARG A 170 -4.46 10.22 -3.39
N GLU A 171 -5.40 9.58 -4.04
CA GLU A 171 -6.64 9.05 -3.45
C GLU A 171 -6.40 7.58 -3.09
N CYS A 172 -6.60 7.23 -1.82
CA CYS A 172 -6.39 5.89 -1.29
C CYS A 172 -7.58 5.36 -0.47
N SER A 173 -8.79 5.86 -0.71
CA SER A 173 -9.99 5.54 0.08
C SER A 173 -10.51 4.13 -0.16
N ILE A 174 -10.24 3.52 -1.31
CA ILE A 174 -10.63 2.14 -1.55
C ILE A 174 -9.71 1.22 -0.75
N GLN A 175 -10.18 0.90 0.45
CA GLN A 175 -9.47 0.13 1.44
C GLN A 175 -10.37 -0.92 2.08
N ARG A 176 -9.74 -1.94 2.66
CA ARG A 176 -10.42 -2.93 3.49
C ARG A 176 -9.69 -3.06 4.82
N ARG A 177 -10.40 -2.90 5.94
CA ARG A 177 -9.80 -2.95 7.30
C ARG A 177 -8.54 -2.07 7.42
N HIS A 178 -8.60 -0.87 6.82
CA HIS A 178 -7.50 0.11 6.75
C HIS A 178 -6.29 -0.29 5.89
N GLN A 179 -6.41 -1.36 5.08
CA GLN A 179 -5.42 -1.72 4.07
C GLN A 179 -5.89 -1.21 2.70
N LYS A 180 -5.09 -0.34 2.08
CA LYS A 180 -5.35 0.20 0.75
C LYS A 180 -5.33 -0.93 -0.28
N LEU A 181 -6.29 -0.92 -1.20
CA LEU A 181 -6.41 -1.91 -2.28
C LEU A 181 -6.24 -1.28 -3.67
N ILE A 182 -6.71 -0.05 -3.82
CA ILE A 182 -6.72 0.70 -5.07
C ILE A 182 -6.36 2.14 -4.77
N GLU A 183 -5.47 2.70 -5.56
CA GLU A 183 -4.97 4.06 -5.39
C GLU A 183 -4.99 4.78 -6.74
N GLU A 184 -5.26 6.08 -6.72
CA GLU A 184 -5.22 6.88 -7.95
C GLU A 184 -4.61 8.26 -7.75
N ALA A 185 -4.04 8.80 -8.82
CA ALA A 185 -3.48 10.14 -8.87
C ALA A 185 -3.88 10.84 -10.18
N PRO A 186 -4.23 12.14 -10.17
CA PRO A 186 -4.62 12.91 -8.98
C PRO A 186 -5.98 12.42 -8.43
N SER A 187 -6.38 12.93 -7.26
CA SER A 187 -7.69 12.58 -6.69
C SER A 187 -8.83 13.23 -7.49
N PRO A 188 -9.92 12.49 -7.81
CA PRO A 188 -11.10 13.07 -8.45
C PRO A 188 -11.90 14.01 -7.53
N LEU A 189 -11.62 13.99 -6.21
CA LEU A 189 -12.37 14.75 -5.20
C LEU A 189 -11.80 16.16 -4.97
N LEU A 190 -10.54 16.38 -5.33
CA LEU A 190 -9.84 17.64 -5.06
C LEU A 190 -9.91 18.58 -6.26
N ASP A 191 -10.52 19.75 -6.02
CA ASP A 191 -10.28 20.92 -6.87
C ASP A 191 -8.92 21.56 -6.58
N ASP A 192 -8.53 22.53 -7.41
CA ASP A 192 -7.20 23.16 -7.32
C ASP A 192 -6.99 23.91 -6.00
N GLU A 193 -8.05 24.49 -5.42
CA GLU A 193 -7.97 25.20 -4.15
C GLU A 193 -7.71 24.23 -2.99
N LEU A 194 -8.48 23.15 -2.91
CA LEU A 194 -8.29 22.13 -1.87
C LEU A 194 -6.94 21.43 -2.03
N ARG A 195 -6.52 21.15 -3.27
CA ARG A 195 -5.20 20.60 -3.60
C ARG A 195 -4.08 21.50 -3.09
N GLU A 196 -4.13 22.79 -3.39
CA GLU A 196 -3.11 23.74 -2.91
C GLU A 196 -3.09 23.79 -1.36
N ARG A 197 -4.26 23.80 -0.71
CA ARG A 197 -4.35 23.83 0.75
C ARG A 197 -3.73 22.58 1.40
N ILE A 198 -4.02 21.39 0.88
CA ILE A 198 -3.51 20.14 1.46
C ILE A 198 -2.01 19.97 1.18
N THR A 199 -1.53 20.28 -0.03
CA THR A 199 -0.11 20.17 -0.38
C THR A 199 0.74 21.20 0.36
N SER A 200 0.29 22.45 0.45
CA SER A 200 0.96 23.47 1.25
C SER A 200 1.02 23.10 2.73
N SER A 201 -0.01 22.41 3.27
CA SER A 201 0.00 21.93 4.65
C SER A 201 1.02 20.81 4.86
N ALA A 202 1.11 19.85 3.93
CA ALA A 202 2.14 18.82 3.95
C ALA A 202 3.55 19.44 3.90
N VAL A 203 3.82 20.37 2.98
CA VAL A 203 5.13 21.03 2.85
C VAL A 203 5.52 21.78 4.13
N ARG A 204 4.57 22.47 4.81
CA ARG A 204 4.84 23.13 6.10
C ARG A 204 5.28 22.13 7.17
N LEU A 205 4.59 20.99 7.29
CA LEU A 205 4.96 19.94 8.25
C LEU A 205 6.35 19.37 7.95
N VAL A 206 6.62 19.03 6.69
CA VAL A 206 7.90 18.45 6.25
C VAL A 206 9.07 19.39 6.54
N ARG A 207 8.90 20.70 6.31
CA ARG A 207 9.89 21.73 6.67
C ARG A 207 10.09 21.84 8.18
N ALA A 208 9.02 21.79 8.97
CA ALA A 208 9.09 21.91 10.42
C ALA A 208 9.90 20.77 11.08
N ILE A 209 9.91 19.59 10.47
CA ILE A 209 10.62 18.40 10.98
C ILE A 209 11.99 18.19 10.32
N GLN A 210 12.40 19.11 9.44
CA GLN A 210 13.66 19.03 8.68
C GLN A 210 13.85 17.67 8.00
N TYR A 211 12.78 17.13 7.41
CA TYR A 211 12.80 15.83 6.77
C TYR A 211 13.74 15.84 5.56
N VAL A 212 14.35 14.68 5.27
CA VAL A 212 15.15 14.44 4.06
C VAL A 212 14.71 13.13 3.42
N ASN A 213 14.83 13.04 2.09
CA ASN A 213 14.40 11.94 1.24
C ASN A 213 12.88 11.94 0.98
N ALA A 214 12.36 10.85 0.41
CA ALA A 214 10.94 10.74 0.07
C ALA A 214 10.10 10.35 1.30
N GLY A 215 8.86 10.81 1.32
CA GLY A 215 7.86 10.44 2.32
C GLY A 215 6.48 10.89 1.90
N THR A 216 5.49 10.54 2.71
CA THR A 216 4.09 10.89 2.43
C THR A 216 3.41 11.42 3.69
N VAL A 217 2.66 12.50 3.55
CA VAL A 217 1.75 12.98 4.61
C VAL A 217 0.34 12.51 4.29
N GLU A 218 -0.26 11.72 5.20
CA GLU A 218 -1.62 11.20 5.04
C GLU A 218 -2.64 12.08 5.76
N PHE A 219 -3.84 12.19 5.17
CA PHE A 219 -4.95 12.98 5.65
C PHE A 219 -6.27 12.22 5.53
N LEU A 220 -7.19 12.48 6.46
CA LEU A 220 -8.60 12.16 6.31
C LEU A 220 -9.34 13.41 5.82
N LEU A 221 -10.04 13.30 4.70
CA LEU A 221 -10.93 14.33 4.17
C LEU A 221 -12.38 13.98 4.54
N GLY A 222 -13.05 14.86 5.27
CA GLY A 222 -14.44 14.70 5.67
C GLY A 222 -15.45 15.34 4.71
N PRO A 223 -16.77 15.18 4.97
CA PRO A 223 -17.84 15.60 4.07
C PRO A 223 -17.87 17.10 3.75
N GLU A 224 -17.53 17.98 4.70
CA GLU A 224 -17.48 19.43 4.45
C GLU A 224 -16.15 19.90 3.82
N ARG A 225 -15.40 18.99 3.18
CA ARG A 225 -14.07 19.26 2.59
C ARG A 225 -13.03 19.76 3.60
N ASN A 226 -13.24 19.46 4.87
CA ASN A 226 -12.24 19.64 5.92
C ASN A 226 -11.31 18.43 5.91
N PHE A 227 -10.00 18.67 5.86
CA PHE A 227 -8.99 17.62 5.94
C PHE A 227 -8.27 17.67 7.28
N TYR A 228 -7.80 16.51 7.73
CA TYR A 228 -7.15 16.35 9.02
C TYR A 228 -5.96 15.41 8.89
N PHE A 229 -4.81 15.83 9.42
CA PHE A 229 -3.59 15.03 9.46
C PHE A 229 -3.83 13.70 10.16
N LEU A 230 -3.38 12.62 9.51
CA LEU A 230 -3.42 11.26 10.02
C LEU A 230 -2.03 10.82 10.50
N GLU A 231 -1.06 10.77 9.59
CA GLU A 231 0.32 10.36 9.88
C GLU A 231 1.30 10.81 8.79
N VAL A 232 2.60 10.63 9.06
CA VAL A 232 3.66 10.72 8.05
C VAL A 232 4.27 9.34 7.88
N ASN A 233 4.25 8.83 6.66
CA ASN A 233 4.98 7.62 6.29
C ASN A 233 6.41 8.04 5.90
N ALA A 234 7.37 7.67 6.73
CA ALA A 234 8.75 8.13 6.67
C ALA A 234 9.61 7.31 5.69
N ARG A 235 9.04 7.00 4.52
CA ARG A 235 9.55 6.08 3.51
C ARG A 235 8.80 6.21 2.19
N ILE A 236 9.28 5.51 1.15
CA ILE A 236 8.50 5.28 -0.06
C ILE A 236 7.25 4.42 0.26
N GLN A 237 6.18 4.62 -0.49
CA GLN A 237 4.94 3.84 -0.38
C GLN A 237 4.75 2.92 -1.59
N VAL A 238 3.84 1.95 -1.47
CA VAL A 238 3.58 0.94 -2.50
C VAL A 238 3.06 1.62 -3.78
N GLU A 239 2.16 2.58 -3.58
CA GLU A 239 1.41 3.38 -4.52
C GLU A 239 2.17 4.59 -5.12
N HIS A 240 3.49 4.72 -4.88
CA HIS A 240 4.29 5.75 -5.53
C HIS A 240 4.22 5.76 -7.07
N PRO A 241 4.03 4.62 -7.80
CA PRO A 241 4.00 4.63 -9.26
C PRO A 241 2.89 5.47 -9.88
N VAL A 242 1.72 5.65 -9.22
CA VAL A 242 0.67 6.53 -9.78
C VAL A 242 1.12 7.99 -9.81
N THR A 243 1.92 8.42 -8.83
CA THR A 243 2.53 9.74 -8.81
C THR A 243 3.62 9.86 -9.88
N GLU A 244 4.47 8.85 -10.04
CA GLU A 244 5.50 8.84 -11.09
C GLU A 244 4.89 8.93 -12.48
N TRP A 245 3.82 8.18 -12.76
CA TRP A 245 3.11 8.21 -14.04
C TRP A 245 2.49 9.57 -14.35
N CYS A 246 1.98 10.26 -13.33
CA CYS A 246 1.34 11.56 -13.52
C CYS A 246 2.35 12.70 -13.63
N THR A 247 3.55 12.57 -13.05
CA THR A 247 4.55 13.66 -12.98
C THR A 247 5.73 13.46 -13.93
N GLY A 248 6.02 12.21 -14.32
CA GLY A 248 7.21 11.83 -15.06
C GLY A 248 8.49 11.82 -14.22
N ILE A 249 8.38 11.90 -12.89
CA ILE A 249 9.51 11.92 -11.97
C ILE A 249 9.67 10.52 -11.36
N ASP A 250 10.86 9.93 -11.50
CA ASP A 250 11.24 8.67 -10.86
C ASP A 250 11.62 8.93 -9.40
N LEU A 251 10.74 8.50 -8.48
CA LEU A 251 10.90 8.79 -7.06
C LEU A 251 12.06 7.99 -6.47
N VAL A 252 12.19 6.72 -6.82
CA VAL A 252 13.24 5.84 -6.27
C VAL A 252 14.62 6.32 -6.73
N GLN A 253 14.76 6.74 -7.98
CA GLN A 253 15.99 7.35 -8.48
C GLN A 253 16.35 8.63 -7.70
N GLU A 254 15.37 9.50 -7.44
CA GLU A 254 15.60 10.72 -6.66
C GLU A 254 15.94 10.43 -5.20
N GLN A 255 15.37 9.37 -4.59
CA GLN A 255 15.79 8.93 -3.25
C GLN A 255 17.28 8.60 -3.19
N PHE A 256 17.80 7.88 -4.19
CA PHE A 256 19.24 7.58 -4.26
C PHE A 256 20.08 8.83 -4.52
N ARG A 257 19.62 9.75 -5.37
CA ARG A 257 20.33 11.02 -5.63
C ARG A 257 20.44 11.86 -4.36
N VAL A 258 19.35 12.02 -3.62
CA VAL A 258 19.33 12.73 -2.33
C VAL A 258 20.23 12.04 -1.32
N ALA A 259 20.17 10.71 -1.22
CA ALA A 259 21.03 9.95 -0.31
C ALA A 259 22.52 10.07 -0.66
N ALA A 260 22.86 10.26 -1.94
CA ALA A 260 24.21 10.57 -2.40
C ALA A 260 24.63 12.05 -2.14
N GLY A 261 23.79 12.84 -1.46
CA GLY A 261 24.07 14.24 -1.12
C GLY A 261 23.88 15.22 -2.28
N LEU A 262 23.18 14.82 -3.36
CA LEU A 262 22.86 15.71 -4.47
C LEU A 262 21.57 16.51 -4.18
N PRO A 263 21.45 17.73 -4.71
CA PRO A 263 20.19 18.47 -4.66
C PRO A 263 19.13 17.78 -5.53
N LEU A 264 17.86 18.06 -5.24
CA LEU A 264 16.74 17.62 -6.09
C LEU A 264 16.98 18.03 -7.55
N SER A 265 16.67 17.13 -8.49
CA SER A 265 16.87 17.40 -9.93
C SER A 265 15.84 18.37 -10.53
N PHE A 266 14.85 18.79 -9.75
CA PHE A 266 13.71 19.58 -10.17
C PHE A 266 13.23 20.51 -9.05
N THR A 267 12.43 21.51 -9.43
CA THR A 267 11.78 22.47 -8.53
C THR A 267 10.27 22.23 -8.48
N GLN A 268 9.57 22.89 -7.55
CA GLN A 268 8.10 22.80 -7.47
C GLN A 268 7.41 23.25 -8.77
N GLN A 269 8.00 24.20 -9.51
CA GLN A 269 7.47 24.71 -10.77
C GLN A 269 7.57 23.69 -11.92
N ASP A 270 8.47 22.71 -11.80
CA ASP A 270 8.65 21.66 -12.81
C ASP A 270 7.65 20.52 -12.66
N VAL A 271 7.03 20.38 -11.47
CA VAL A 271 6.02 19.36 -11.20
C VAL A 271 4.73 19.70 -11.94
N ARG A 272 4.44 18.94 -13.00
CA ARG A 272 3.23 19.07 -13.82
C ARG A 272 2.48 17.75 -13.88
N PHE A 273 1.23 17.76 -13.41
CA PHE A 273 0.35 16.62 -13.53
C PHE A 273 -0.15 16.44 -14.96
N ARG A 274 0.03 15.24 -15.50
CA ARG A 274 -0.43 14.84 -16.82
C ARG A 274 -1.26 13.58 -16.71
N GLY A 275 -2.52 13.67 -17.16
CA GLY A 275 -3.42 12.53 -17.16
C GLY A 275 -3.83 12.08 -15.76
N ALA A 276 -4.20 10.81 -15.66
CA ALA A 276 -4.56 10.14 -14.42
C ALA A 276 -3.99 8.72 -14.43
N ALA A 277 -3.56 8.25 -13.27
CA ALA A 277 -3.07 6.89 -13.07
C ALA A 277 -3.85 6.19 -11.95
N ILE A 278 -4.05 4.88 -12.12
CA ILE A 278 -4.73 4.01 -11.16
C ILE A 278 -3.84 2.79 -10.95
N GLU A 279 -3.61 2.43 -9.69
CA GLU A 279 -2.93 1.22 -9.25
C GLU A 279 -3.94 0.24 -8.62
N CYS A 280 -3.81 -1.04 -8.96
CA CYS A 280 -4.48 -2.15 -8.30
C CYS A 280 -3.44 -3.03 -7.62
N ARG A 281 -3.60 -3.25 -6.31
CA ARG A 281 -2.83 -4.26 -5.58
C ARG A 281 -3.37 -5.65 -5.87
N ILE A 282 -2.57 -6.48 -6.55
CA ILE A 282 -2.90 -7.88 -6.82
C ILE A 282 -2.30 -8.71 -5.71
N SER A 283 -3.14 -9.15 -4.77
CA SER A 283 -2.74 -9.89 -3.58
C SER A 283 -3.24 -11.33 -3.62
N ALA A 284 -2.52 -12.24 -2.98
CA ALA A 284 -2.92 -13.61 -2.70
C ALA A 284 -3.99 -13.64 -1.61
N GLU A 285 -5.20 -13.24 -1.97
CA GLU A 285 -6.38 -13.26 -1.11
C GLU A 285 -7.57 -13.76 -1.93
N ASP A 286 -8.58 -14.31 -1.27
CA ASP A 286 -9.84 -14.74 -1.90
C ASP A 286 -10.99 -13.76 -1.59
N PRO A 287 -11.28 -12.79 -2.48
CA PRO A 287 -12.32 -11.78 -2.24
C PRO A 287 -13.72 -12.33 -1.97
N GLU A 288 -14.05 -13.50 -2.53
CA GLU A 288 -15.35 -14.17 -2.32
C GLU A 288 -15.44 -14.76 -0.92
N ASN A 289 -14.32 -15.22 -0.38
CA ASN A 289 -14.24 -15.74 0.98
C ASN A 289 -13.70 -14.69 1.96
N ARG A 290 -14.29 -13.49 1.92
CA ARG A 290 -13.93 -12.38 2.82
C ARG A 290 -12.43 -12.06 2.80
N PHE A 291 -11.80 -12.08 1.62
CA PHE A 291 -10.36 -11.83 1.40
C PHE A 291 -9.50 -12.58 2.41
N LEU A 292 -9.75 -13.88 2.59
CA LEU A 292 -8.83 -14.71 3.36
C LEU A 292 -7.51 -14.85 2.58
N PRO A 293 -6.35 -14.82 3.26
CA PRO A 293 -5.06 -15.06 2.62
C PRO A 293 -5.05 -16.40 1.89
N ALA A 294 -4.50 -16.38 0.68
CA ALA A 294 -4.37 -17.54 -0.18
C ALA A 294 -2.91 -17.96 -0.29
N THR A 295 -2.69 -19.25 -0.47
CA THR A 295 -1.37 -19.84 -0.71
C THR A 295 -1.45 -20.81 -1.87
N GLY A 296 -0.30 -21.10 -2.45
CA GLY A 296 -0.19 -22.18 -3.43
C GLY A 296 0.99 -21.97 -4.34
N SER A 297 1.01 -22.73 -5.42
CA SER A 297 1.98 -22.55 -6.49
C SER A 297 1.34 -21.79 -7.64
N VAL A 298 2.03 -20.78 -8.16
CA VAL A 298 1.66 -20.16 -9.44
C VAL A 298 1.90 -21.21 -10.53
N GLN A 299 0.83 -21.71 -11.15
CA GLN A 299 0.90 -22.75 -12.19
C GLN A 299 1.07 -22.13 -13.57
N ALA A 300 0.39 -21.02 -13.82
CA ALA A 300 0.50 -20.24 -15.04
C ALA A 300 0.28 -18.76 -14.72
N LEU A 301 0.91 -17.91 -15.53
CA LEU A 301 0.89 -16.46 -15.37
C LEU A 301 0.79 -15.80 -16.75
N GLN A 302 -0.19 -14.92 -16.91
CA GLN A 302 -0.29 -14.01 -18.04
C GLN A 302 -0.45 -12.60 -17.49
N GLU A 303 0.61 -11.79 -17.57
CA GLU A 303 0.55 -10.39 -17.16
C GLU A 303 0.07 -9.52 -18.34
N PRO A 304 -0.69 -8.45 -18.08
CA PRO A 304 -1.10 -7.50 -19.11
C PRO A 304 0.09 -6.62 -19.52
N SER A 305 0.03 -6.09 -20.74
CA SER A 305 1.07 -5.21 -21.27
C SER A 305 0.48 -4.12 -22.18
N GLY A 306 1.34 -3.39 -22.90
CA GLY A 306 0.93 -2.39 -23.88
C GLY A 306 0.90 -0.96 -23.35
N LEU A 307 0.47 -0.02 -24.21
CA LEU A 307 0.59 1.41 -23.95
C LEU A 307 -0.15 1.85 -22.67
N GLY A 308 0.59 2.49 -21.77
CA GLY A 308 0.07 3.02 -20.51
C GLY A 308 -0.26 1.94 -19.47
N VAL A 309 0.33 0.75 -19.57
CA VAL A 309 0.24 -0.33 -18.57
C VAL A 309 1.63 -0.61 -18.03
N ARG A 310 1.77 -0.61 -16.71
CA ARG A 310 2.97 -0.99 -15.96
C ARG A 310 2.59 -2.09 -14.98
N VAL A 311 3.44 -3.10 -14.89
CA VAL A 311 3.29 -4.19 -13.91
C VAL A 311 4.58 -4.27 -13.12
N ASP A 312 4.50 -3.98 -11.82
CA ASP A 312 5.59 -4.19 -10.88
C ASP A 312 5.30 -5.52 -10.18
N SER A 313 6.01 -6.58 -10.56
CA SER A 313 5.67 -7.95 -10.17
C SER A 313 6.90 -8.74 -9.76
N SER A 314 6.72 -9.63 -8.77
CA SER A 314 7.69 -10.67 -8.42
C SER A 314 7.24 -12.06 -8.88
N LEU A 315 6.12 -12.14 -9.62
CA LEU A 315 5.48 -13.40 -10.00
C LEU A 315 6.19 -14.13 -11.14
N TYR A 316 6.29 -15.46 -11.01
CA TYR A 316 6.68 -16.34 -12.12
C TYR A 316 6.05 -17.74 -11.98
N PRO A 317 5.80 -18.47 -13.08
CA PRO A 317 5.33 -19.86 -13.03
C PRO A 317 6.28 -20.76 -12.22
N GLY A 318 5.71 -21.56 -11.33
CA GLY A 318 6.43 -22.42 -10.37
C GLY A 318 6.75 -21.76 -9.03
N GLN A 319 6.50 -20.46 -8.86
CA GLN A 319 6.70 -19.78 -7.58
C GLN A 319 5.73 -20.28 -6.52
N GLN A 320 6.24 -20.52 -5.31
CA GLN A 320 5.45 -20.80 -4.13
C GLN A 320 5.07 -19.50 -3.42
N VAL A 321 3.78 -19.31 -3.16
CA VAL A 321 3.22 -18.20 -2.39
C VAL A 321 2.97 -18.68 -0.95
N PRO A 322 3.80 -18.26 0.04
CA PRO A 322 3.68 -18.68 1.42
C PRO A 322 2.77 -17.75 2.26
N LEU A 323 2.40 -18.18 3.47
CA LEU A 323 1.71 -17.31 4.47
C LEU A 323 2.65 -16.43 5.29
N PHE A 324 3.96 -16.52 5.08
CA PHE A 324 4.94 -15.88 5.98
C PHE A 324 5.12 -14.38 5.74
N TYR A 325 4.63 -13.86 4.61
CA TYR A 325 4.83 -12.49 4.17
C TYR A 325 3.50 -11.82 3.84
N ASP A 326 3.56 -10.53 3.52
CA ASP A 326 2.43 -9.79 2.98
C ASP A 326 1.88 -10.48 1.72
N PRO A 327 0.56 -10.54 1.51
CA PRO A 327 -0.03 -11.25 0.38
C PRO A 327 0.16 -10.53 -0.96
N LEU A 328 0.71 -9.30 -1.02
CA LEU A 328 0.94 -8.60 -2.28
C LEU A 328 1.84 -9.40 -3.23
N LEU A 329 1.31 -9.72 -4.41
CA LEU A 329 1.99 -10.47 -5.45
C LEU A 329 2.57 -9.54 -6.54
N SER A 330 1.75 -8.59 -6.96
CA SER A 330 2.11 -7.60 -7.98
C SER A 330 1.26 -6.34 -7.85
N LYS A 331 1.70 -5.29 -8.53
CA LYS A 331 0.97 -4.03 -8.68
C LYS A 331 0.68 -3.84 -10.15
N LEU A 332 -0.60 -3.69 -10.50
CA LEU A 332 -1.01 -3.33 -11.85
C LEU A 332 -1.31 -1.85 -11.89
N ILE A 333 -0.52 -1.08 -12.63
CA ILE A 333 -0.68 0.36 -12.77
C ILE A 333 -1.04 0.69 -14.20
N VAL A 334 -2.03 1.56 -14.37
CA VAL A 334 -2.34 2.13 -15.68
C VAL A 334 -2.34 3.63 -15.63
N TRP A 335 -1.97 4.25 -16.75
CA TRP A 335 -2.07 5.68 -16.96
C TRP A 335 -2.98 5.97 -18.15
N GLY A 336 -3.76 7.04 -18.10
CA GLY A 336 -4.51 7.57 -19.24
C GLY A 336 -4.52 9.09 -19.26
N ARG A 337 -4.90 9.69 -20.39
CA ARG A 337 -4.98 11.16 -20.55
C ARG A 337 -5.99 11.82 -19.61
N ASP A 338 -6.94 11.04 -19.10
CA ASP A 338 -7.99 11.39 -18.17
C ASP A 338 -8.38 10.13 -17.38
N ARG A 339 -9.11 10.31 -16.27
CA ARG A 339 -9.52 9.22 -15.39
C ARG A 339 -10.39 8.18 -16.12
N SER A 340 -11.29 8.62 -17.01
CA SER A 340 -12.14 7.71 -17.78
C SER A 340 -11.32 6.78 -18.68
N GLN A 341 -10.28 7.29 -19.33
CA GLN A 341 -9.36 6.49 -20.13
C GLN A 341 -8.52 5.56 -19.25
N ALA A 342 -8.08 6.01 -18.08
CA ALA A 342 -7.37 5.16 -17.12
C ALA A 342 -8.26 3.98 -16.68
N ILE A 343 -9.53 4.21 -16.33
CA ILE A 343 -10.50 3.15 -15.98
C ILE A 343 -10.70 2.19 -17.15
N ALA A 344 -10.93 2.69 -18.37
CA ALA A 344 -11.11 1.84 -19.55
C ALA A 344 -9.87 0.97 -19.82
N ARG A 345 -8.67 1.52 -19.63
CA ARG A 345 -7.40 0.80 -19.76
C ARG A 345 -7.21 -0.23 -18.64
N MET A 346 -7.58 0.10 -17.40
CA MET A 346 -7.53 -0.83 -16.26
C MET A 346 -8.45 -2.02 -16.50
N ARG A 347 -9.69 -1.80 -16.98
CA ARG A 347 -10.62 -2.88 -17.34
C ARG A 347 -10.03 -3.85 -18.35
N ARG A 348 -9.39 -3.33 -19.39
CA ARG A 348 -8.72 -4.15 -20.42
C ARG A 348 -7.54 -4.93 -19.83
N ALA A 349 -6.66 -4.26 -19.09
CA ALA A 349 -5.51 -4.91 -18.46
C ALA A 349 -5.93 -6.01 -17.46
N LEU A 350 -6.97 -5.76 -16.64
CA LEU A 350 -7.50 -6.75 -15.71
C LEU A 350 -8.16 -7.95 -16.43
N ALA A 351 -8.74 -7.77 -17.61
CA ALA A 351 -9.29 -8.86 -18.41
C ALA A 351 -8.18 -9.78 -18.97
N GLU A 352 -7.02 -9.21 -19.30
CA GLU A 352 -5.84 -9.94 -19.77
C GLU A 352 -5.06 -10.61 -18.63
N TYR A 353 -5.11 -10.07 -17.41
CA TYR A 353 -4.33 -10.57 -16.29
C TYR A 353 -4.86 -11.92 -15.77
N GLN A 354 -4.09 -13.00 -15.93
CA GLN A 354 -4.41 -14.32 -15.38
C GLN A 354 -3.30 -14.81 -14.45
N VAL A 355 -3.71 -15.30 -13.28
CA VAL A 355 -2.87 -16.03 -12.32
C VAL A 355 -3.58 -17.34 -12.01
N VAL A 356 -2.96 -18.47 -12.34
CA VAL A 356 -3.53 -19.81 -12.13
C VAL A 356 -2.81 -20.48 -10.96
N GLY A 357 -3.56 -21.19 -10.12
CA GLY A 357 -3.04 -21.95 -8.98
C GLY A 357 -3.05 -21.23 -7.63
N VAL A 358 -3.26 -19.91 -7.61
CA VAL A 358 -3.41 -19.09 -6.39
C VAL A 358 -4.61 -18.17 -6.55
N ARG A 359 -5.48 -18.09 -5.54
CA ARG A 359 -6.59 -17.11 -5.50
C ARG A 359 -6.02 -15.70 -5.35
N THR A 360 -6.63 -14.73 -6.03
CA THR A 360 -6.14 -13.35 -6.01
C THR A 360 -7.26 -12.32 -5.90
N THR A 361 -6.89 -11.06 -5.65
CA THR A 361 -7.80 -9.90 -5.67
C THR A 361 -8.26 -9.46 -7.06
N LEU A 362 -7.85 -10.13 -8.14
CA LEU A 362 -8.26 -9.82 -9.52
C LEU A 362 -9.78 -9.75 -9.71
N PRO A 363 -10.62 -10.68 -9.18
CA PRO A 363 -12.07 -10.60 -9.31
C PRO A 363 -12.65 -9.32 -8.70
N PHE A 364 -12.18 -8.93 -7.51
CA PHE A 364 -12.58 -7.68 -6.85
C PHE A 364 -12.22 -6.47 -7.71
N ALA A 365 -10.98 -6.39 -8.20
CA ALA A 365 -10.55 -5.28 -9.05
C ALA A 365 -11.38 -5.17 -10.34
N ARG A 366 -11.71 -6.30 -10.98
CA ARG A 366 -12.58 -6.34 -12.17
C ARG A 366 -13.99 -5.84 -11.87
N TRP A 367 -14.56 -6.25 -10.74
CA TRP A 367 -15.87 -5.77 -10.30
C TRP A 367 -15.83 -4.27 -10.00
N LEU A 368 -14.84 -3.80 -9.24
CA LEU A 368 -14.76 -2.41 -8.81
C LEU A 368 -14.73 -1.44 -9.98
N MET A 369 -13.93 -1.76 -11.01
CA MET A 369 -13.80 -0.92 -12.20
C MET A 369 -15.12 -0.73 -12.95
N GLN A 370 -16.16 -1.51 -12.66
CA GLN A 370 -17.49 -1.41 -13.26
C GLN A 370 -18.50 -0.64 -12.40
N GLN A 371 -18.15 -0.31 -11.15
CA GLN A 371 -19.12 0.26 -10.21
C GLN A 371 -19.38 1.75 -10.46
N PRO A 372 -20.66 2.19 -10.51
CA PRO A 372 -21.00 3.59 -10.77
C PRO A 372 -20.35 4.58 -9.80
N ARG A 373 -20.33 4.28 -8.49
CA ARG A 373 -19.70 5.13 -7.48
C ARG A 373 -18.20 5.27 -7.71
N PHE A 374 -17.51 4.18 -8.03
CA PHE A 374 -16.09 4.23 -8.39
C PHE A 374 -15.86 5.07 -9.66
N ILE A 375 -16.66 4.88 -10.71
CA ILE A 375 -16.53 5.61 -12.00
C ILE A 375 -16.77 7.11 -11.82
N THR A 376 -17.71 7.49 -10.95
CA THR A 376 -18.05 8.90 -10.68
C THR A 376 -17.12 9.57 -9.68
N GLY A 377 -16.29 8.80 -8.96
CA GLY A 377 -15.39 9.33 -7.93
C GLY A 377 -16.08 9.54 -6.58
N ASP A 378 -17.28 8.99 -6.37
CA ASP A 378 -17.94 8.91 -5.06
C ASP A 378 -17.32 7.76 -4.24
N LEU A 379 -16.14 8.04 -3.70
CA LEU A 379 -15.33 7.08 -2.95
C LEU A 379 -15.53 7.26 -1.45
N SER A 380 -15.23 6.26 -0.65
CA SER A 380 -15.11 6.43 0.81
C SER A 380 -14.27 5.31 1.38
N THR A 381 -13.73 5.52 2.58
CA THR A 381 -13.03 4.48 3.35
C THR A 381 -13.91 3.28 3.71
N ASP A 382 -15.23 3.44 3.58
CA ASP A 382 -16.24 2.44 3.88
C ASP A 382 -16.78 1.75 2.61
N PHE A 383 -16.33 2.16 1.40
CA PHE A 383 -16.84 1.69 0.10
C PHE A 383 -16.92 0.17 0.00
N VAL A 384 -15.86 -0.55 0.38
CA VAL A 384 -15.83 -2.03 0.27
C VAL A 384 -16.90 -2.65 1.16
N ALA A 385 -17.09 -2.12 2.37
CA ALA A 385 -18.12 -2.61 3.27
C ALA A 385 -19.55 -2.26 2.78
N GLU A 386 -19.71 -1.12 2.12
CA GLU A 386 -21.00 -0.64 1.61
C GLU A 386 -21.44 -1.30 0.31
N GLU A 387 -20.50 -1.62 -0.59
CA GLU A 387 -20.78 -2.04 -1.97
C GLU A 387 -20.36 -3.49 -2.25
N TRP A 388 -19.18 -3.91 -1.79
CA TRP A 388 -18.69 -5.26 -2.06
C TRP A 388 -19.30 -6.27 -1.10
N ASP A 389 -19.23 -6.02 0.22
CA ASP A 389 -19.68 -6.97 1.23
C ASP A 389 -21.22 -7.15 1.26
N THR A 390 -21.98 -6.25 0.65
CA THR A 390 -23.45 -6.25 0.58
C THR A 390 -24.01 -6.76 -0.76
N ARG A 391 -23.16 -6.99 -1.77
CA ARG A 391 -23.58 -7.28 -3.17
C ARG A 391 -24.52 -8.47 -3.30
N ASP A 392 -24.34 -9.49 -2.45
CA ASP A 392 -25.14 -10.71 -2.48
C ASP A 392 -26.48 -10.56 -1.74
N GLY A 393 -26.62 -9.54 -0.89
CA GLY A 393 -27.85 -9.24 -0.15
C GLY A 393 -28.99 -8.75 -1.04
N GLU A 394 -28.67 -8.07 -2.15
CA GLU A 394 -29.66 -7.64 -3.14
C GLU A 394 -30.07 -8.81 -4.07
N ALA A 395 -29.11 -9.66 -4.47
CA ALA A 395 -29.38 -10.85 -5.27
C ALA A 395 -30.22 -11.89 -4.53
N ALA A 396 -29.98 -12.08 -3.22
CA ALA A 396 -30.76 -13.00 -2.39
C ALA A 396 -32.25 -12.61 -2.25
N SER A 397 -32.59 -11.31 -2.36
CA SER A 397 -33.99 -10.86 -2.31
C SER A 397 -34.78 -11.20 -3.57
N ALA A 398 -34.11 -11.34 -4.72
CA ALA A 398 -34.72 -11.73 -5.99
C ALA A 398 -34.84 -13.25 -6.16
N VAL A 399 -33.98 -14.03 -5.48
CA VAL A 399 -33.93 -15.50 -5.56
C VAL A 399 -34.83 -16.17 -4.50
N ALA A 400 -35.26 -15.45 -3.46
CA ALA A 400 -36.14 -15.96 -2.41
C ALA A 400 -37.59 -16.29 -2.85
N LEU A 401 -37.94 -16.07 -4.13
CA LEU A 401 -39.23 -16.48 -4.70
C LEU A 401 -39.16 -17.80 -5.49
N ASP A 402 -37.97 -18.39 -5.67
CA ASP A 402 -37.84 -19.62 -6.46
C ASP A 402 -36.58 -20.41 -6.08
N SER A 403 -36.61 -21.13 -4.96
CA SER A 403 -35.72 -22.30 -4.72
C SER A 403 -36.01 -22.98 -3.37
N ASP A 404 -37.15 -23.68 -3.30
CA ASP A 404 -37.08 -24.99 -2.67
C ASP A 404 -36.25 -25.88 -3.61
N LEU A 405 -35.18 -26.48 -3.08
CA LEU A 405 -34.22 -27.41 -3.72
C LEU A 405 -32.88 -26.78 -4.16
N ALA A 406 -31.89 -26.79 -3.28
CA ALA A 406 -30.48 -26.89 -3.69
C ALA A 406 -29.68 -27.64 -2.62
N GLY A 407 -29.26 -28.87 -2.96
CA GLY A 407 -28.20 -29.59 -2.26
C GLY A 407 -26.83 -29.03 -2.59
N GLU A 408 -25.85 -29.39 -1.75
CA GLU A 408 -24.44 -29.03 -1.86
C GLU A 408 -23.89 -29.28 -3.27
N SER A 409 -23.44 -28.22 -3.94
CA SER A 409 -22.68 -28.31 -5.19
C SER A 409 -21.30 -27.73 -4.98
N GLU A 410 -20.27 -28.57 -5.06
CA GLU A 410 -18.92 -28.12 -5.40
C GLU A 410 -18.97 -27.33 -6.71
N MET A 411 -18.58 -26.05 -6.69
CA MET A 411 -18.57 -25.24 -7.91
C MET A 411 -17.43 -25.69 -8.83
N ALA A 412 -17.80 -26.26 -9.98
CA ALA A 412 -16.87 -26.54 -11.07
C ALA A 412 -16.22 -25.22 -11.57
N PRO A 413 -14.93 -25.25 -11.99
CA PRO A 413 -14.27 -24.06 -12.54
C PRO A 413 -15.01 -23.55 -13.78
N GLY A 414 -15.17 -22.23 -13.88
CA GLY A 414 -15.78 -21.59 -15.06
C GLY A 414 -14.99 -21.86 -16.33
N ILE A 415 -15.65 -21.82 -17.50
CA ILE A 415 -15.04 -22.10 -18.81
C ILE A 415 -13.73 -21.33 -19.04
N ASP A 416 -13.65 -20.08 -18.60
CA ASP A 416 -12.44 -19.26 -18.73
C ASP A 416 -11.29 -19.75 -17.84
N GLN A 417 -11.59 -20.27 -16.64
CA GLN A 417 -10.59 -20.88 -15.77
C GLN A 417 -10.11 -22.21 -16.34
N VAL A 418 -11.00 -23.02 -16.90
CA VAL A 418 -10.64 -24.26 -17.60
C VAL A 418 -9.78 -23.96 -18.82
N ALA A 419 -10.15 -22.97 -19.63
CA ALA A 419 -9.39 -22.56 -20.80
C ALA A 419 -8.00 -22.02 -20.41
N ALA A 420 -7.89 -21.24 -19.34
CA ALA A 420 -6.62 -20.78 -18.79
C ALA A 420 -5.77 -21.94 -18.26
N LEU A 421 -6.37 -22.92 -17.59
CA LEU A 421 -5.67 -24.10 -17.07
C LEU A 421 -5.13 -24.95 -18.23
N VAL A 422 -5.95 -25.22 -19.25
CA VAL A 422 -5.56 -25.95 -20.46
C VAL A 422 -4.49 -25.18 -21.25
N GLY A 423 -4.66 -23.87 -21.43
CA GLY A 423 -3.67 -23.02 -22.10
C GLY A 423 -2.33 -22.99 -21.36
N GLY A 424 -2.36 -22.88 -20.03
CA GLY A 424 -1.17 -22.93 -19.18
C GLY A 424 -0.46 -24.28 -19.23
N LEU A 425 -1.22 -25.39 -19.18
CA LEU A 425 -0.68 -26.74 -19.31
C LEU A 425 -0.03 -26.96 -20.69
N LEU A 426 -0.70 -26.53 -21.78
CA LEU A 426 -0.16 -26.63 -23.13
C LEU A 426 1.09 -25.77 -23.34
N ALA A 427 1.10 -24.55 -22.78
CA ALA A 427 2.28 -23.67 -22.82
C ALA A 427 3.45 -24.28 -22.04
N ASN A 428 3.19 -24.87 -20.87
CA ASN A 428 4.20 -25.54 -20.07
C ASN A 428 4.73 -26.81 -20.77
N GLU A 429 3.87 -27.63 -21.38
CA GLU A 429 4.28 -28.76 -22.23
C GLU A 429 5.13 -28.29 -23.41
N HIS A 430 4.77 -27.17 -24.05
CA HIS A 430 5.55 -26.62 -25.16
C HIS A 430 6.93 -26.16 -24.70
N ILE A 431 7.02 -25.47 -23.55
CA ILE A 431 8.28 -25.04 -22.96
C ILE A 431 9.15 -26.24 -22.57
N GLU A 432 8.57 -27.27 -21.94
CA GLU A 432 9.30 -28.50 -21.58
C GLU A 432 9.75 -29.27 -22.83
N ALA A 433 8.92 -29.35 -23.88
CA ALA A 433 9.30 -29.94 -25.16
C ALA A 433 10.42 -29.13 -25.85
N GLU A 434 10.40 -27.80 -25.78
CA GLU A 434 11.48 -26.95 -26.26
C GLU A 434 12.77 -27.14 -25.46
N LYS A 435 12.70 -27.23 -24.13
CA LYS A 435 13.85 -27.56 -23.27
C LYS A 435 14.43 -28.93 -23.61
N LEU A 436 13.57 -29.92 -23.88
CA LEU A 436 13.99 -31.25 -24.32
C LEU A 436 14.67 -31.21 -25.70
N ARG A 437 14.14 -30.43 -26.65
CA ARG A 437 14.74 -30.21 -27.98
C ARG A 437 16.06 -29.46 -27.92
N ARG A 438 16.21 -28.54 -26.96
CA ARG A 438 17.44 -27.75 -26.74
C ARG A 438 18.48 -28.48 -25.89
N ARG A 439 18.22 -29.70 -25.41
CA ARG A 439 19.26 -30.54 -24.80
C ARG A 439 20.31 -30.90 -25.87
N PRO A 440 21.58 -30.50 -25.70
CA PRO A 440 22.62 -30.88 -26.64
C PRO A 440 22.81 -32.40 -26.64
N VAL A 441 22.92 -33.01 -27.83
CA VAL A 441 23.10 -34.46 -28.09
C VAL A 441 24.48 -34.98 -27.64
N ALA A 442 25.09 -34.38 -26.61
CA ALA A 442 26.48 -34.62 -26.23
C ALA A 442 26.69 -35.67 -25.12
N GLU A 443 25.65 -36.39 -24.69
CA GLU A 443 25.77 -37.38 -23.60
C GLU A 443 25.48 -38.84 -23.99
N ALA A 444 25.40 -39.15 -25.30
CA ALA A 444 25.17 -40.53 -25.74
C ALA A 444 26.45 -41.32 -26.09
N ASN A 445 27.62 -40.70 -26.24
CA ASN A 445 28.89 -41.41 -26.44
C ASN A 445 30.05 -40.59 -25.85
N GLY A 446 30.68 -41.12 -24.80
CA GLY A 446 31.69 -40.46 -23.96
C GLY A 446 32.92 -39.92 -24.67
N THR A 447 32.77 -38.84 -25.44
CA THR A 447 33.85 -38.07 -26.04
C THR A 447 33.69 -36.61 -25.61
N MET A 448 34.64 -36.16 -24.78
CA MET A 448 34.71 -34.80 -24.29
C MET A 448 34.81 -33.79 -25.45
N SER A 449 34.02 -32.72 -25.39
CA SER A 449 34.02 -31.64 -26.39
C SER A 449 35.38 -30.96 -26.49
N ARG A 450 35.96 -30.91 -27.70
CA ARG A 450 37.25 -30.26 -28.01
C ARG A 450 37.31 -28.79 -27.60
N TRP A 451 36.17 -28.10 -27.51
CA TRP A 451 36.07 -26.71 -27.04
C TRP A 451 36.28 -26.57 -25.54
N ARG A 452 35.83 -27.54 -24.73
CA ARG A 452 36.09 -27.56 -23.27
C ARG A 452 37.56 -27.83 -22.95
N GLU A 453 38.24 -28.59 -23.82
CA GLU A 453 39.67 -28.89 -23.67
C GLU A 453 40.55 -27.70 -24.08
N ALA A 454 40.15 -26.96 -25.12
CA ALA A 454 40.82 -25.71 -25.52
C ALA A 454 40.72 -24.63 -24.43
N GLY A 455 39.53 -24.41 -23.86
CA GLY A 455 39.33 -23.41 -22.80
C GLY A 455 40.11 -23.71 -21.51
N ARG A 456 40.30 -25.00 -21.17
CA ARG A 456 41.13 -25.38 -20.01
C ARG A 456 42.63 -25.19 -20.25
N ARG A 457 43.11 -25.34 -21.49
CA ARG A 457 44.52 -25.08 -21.83
C ARG A 457 44.86 -23.60 -21.82
N GLU A 458 43.90 -22.74 -22.12
CA GLU A 458 44.09 -21.28 -22.14
C GLU A 458 44.05 -20.68 -20.72
N ALA A 459 43.31 -21.29 -19.79
CA ALA A 459 43.27 -20.88 -18.38
C ALA A 459 44.48 -21.36 -17.55
N LEU A 460 45.42 -22.10 -18.15
CA LEU A 460 46.65 -22.63 -17.51
C LEU A 460 47.94 -22.05 -18.11
N ARG A 461 47.83 -20.98 -18.92
CA ARG A 461 48.92 -20.10 -19.33
C ARG A 461 48.63 -18.70 -18.80
#